data_AF-A0A2E5Q4N7-F1
#
_entry.id   AF-A0A2E5Q4N7-F1
#
_cell.length_a   1.000
_cell.length_b   1.000
_cell.length_c   1.000
_cell.angle_alpha   90.00
_cell.angle_beta   90.00
_cell.angle_gamma   90.00
#
_symmetry.space_group_name_H-M   'P 1'
#
loop_
_entity.id
_entity.type
_entity.pdbx_description
1 polymer ?
#
loop_
_entity_poly.entity_id
_entity_poly.type
_entity_poly.pdbx_seq_one_letter_code
_entity_poly.pdbx_strand_id
1 'polypeptide(L)'
;MTRNTIAAMSMPPLRVVAFHEAGHAVVGEVAGVECTSLTIDPDKEEGSFGHITHPDISGIFYEQMEVQMYRHGDDEWPAIRDWVDANTKSSLGGPLAEQRITGAFNWDGAAADIENISQKLLNVYGYEGPDYDEALCPVMLRDPQMGVEEEDWSQIIHRVRELWDDEVEAILTEHWDWVELVAELALKQGTLTGDQIRAARPSEDFDTDFFY
;
A
#
# COMPACT_ATOMS: atom_id res chain seq x y z
N MET A 1 -36.64 8.13 0.21
CA MET A 1 -36.46 8.36 1.66
C MET A 1 -35.14 7.73 2.01
N THR A 2 -34.04 8.48 1.87
CA THR A 2 -33.36 9.33 2.87
C THR A 2 -32.17 8.58 3.45
N ARG A 3 -30.97 9.04 3.03
CA ARG A 3 -29.74 9.21 3.82
C ARG A 3 -29.78 8.49 5.17
N ASN A 4 -29.00 7.43 5.34
CA ASN A 4 -28.34 7.04 6.59
C ASN A 4 -27.67 5.67 6.45
N THR A 5 -26.44 5.66 5.93
CA THR A 5 -25.48 4.57 6.25
C THR A 5 -24.07 5.09 6.50
N ILE A 6 -23.89 6.40 6.69
CA ILE A 6 -22.67 6.97 7.28
C ILE A 6 -23.00 7.24 8.75
N ALA A 7 -23.18 6.17 9.51
CA ALA A 7 -23.37 6.23 10.95
C ALA A 7 -22.23 5.43 11.61
N ALA A 8 -21.21 6.19 12.03
CA ALA A 8 -20.23 5.84 13.05
C ALA A 8 -19.16 4.78 12.72
N MET A 9 -18.33 5.02 11.71
CA MET A 9 -16.91 4.68 11.90
C MET A 9 -16.33 5.76 12.80
N SER A 10 -15.87 5.39 13.99
CA SER A 10 -15.08 6.30 14.81
C SER A 10 -13.83 6.66 14.02
N MET A 11 -13.59 7.95 13.78
CA MET A 11 -12.32 8.41 13.20
C MET A 11 -11.17 7.75 13.97
N PRO A 12 -10.21 7.09 13.29
CA PRO A 12 -9.01 6.64 13.97
C PRO A 12 -8.31 7.85 14.59
N PRO A 13 -7.60 7.70 15.72
CA PRO A 13 -6.78 8.78 16.25
C PRO A 13 -5.86 9.32 15.15
N LEU A 14 -5.74 10.64 15.00
CA LEU A 14 -4.94 11.25 13.92
C LEU A 14 -3.49 10.75 13.91
N ARG A 15 -2.95 10.39 15.08
CA ARG A 15 -1.64 9.72 15.19
C ARG A 15 -1.61 8.37 14.46
N VAL A 16 -2.66 7.57 14.55
CA VAL A 16 -2.74 6.28 13.84
C VAL A 16 -2.71 6.51 12.33
N VAL A 17 -3.51 7.46 11.83
CA VAL A 17 -3.48 7.86 10.41
C VAL A 17 -2.08 8.30 9.99
N ALA A 18 -1.42 9.15 10.76
CA ALA A 18 -0.08 9.61 10.41
C ALA A 18 0.96 8.49 10.30
N PHE A 19 0.88 7.48 11.17
CA PHE A 19 1.75 6.30 11.07
C PHE A 19 1.38 5.39 9.91
N HIS A 20 0.08 5.25 9.62
CA HIS A 20 -0.42 4.52 8.47
C HIS A 20 0.13 5.13 7.17
N GLU A 21 -0.08 6.43 6.94
CA GLU A 21 0.43 7.09 5.74
C GLU A 21 1.95 7.07 5.64
N ALA A 22 2.64 7.30 6.77
CA ALA A 22 4.11 7.25 6.80
C ALA A 22 4.64 5.85 6.47
N GLY A 23 3.93 4.80 6.88
CA GLY A 23 4.22 3.41 6.52
C GLY A 23 4.20 3.21 5.00
N HIS A 24 3.16 3.68 4.32
CA HIS A 24 3.10 3.63 2.86
C HIS A 24 4.27 4.36 2.20
N ALA A 25 4.49 5.62 2.60
CA ALA A 25 5.50 6.45 1.97
C ALA A 25 6.92 5.88 2.14
N VAL A 26 7.28 5.45 3.35
CA VAL A 26 8.64 4.94 3.63
C VAL A 26 8.86 3.58 2.99
N VAL A 27 7.90 2.65 3.10
CA VAL A 27 8.03 1.33 2.46
C VAL A 27 8.09 1.47 0.95
N GLY A 28 7.27 2.36 0.37
CA GLY A 28 7.32 2.69 -1.05
C GLY A 28 8.69 3.18 -1.49
N GLU A 29 9.23 4.21 -0.82
CA GLU A 29 10.55 4.77 -1.16
C GLU A 29 11.69 3.73 -1.07
N VAL A 30 11.65 2.83 -0.07
CA VAL A 30 12.62 1.75 0.07
C VAL A 30 12.45 0.69 -1.03
N ALA A 31 11.22 0.37 -1.41
CA ALA A 31 10.90 -0.58 -2.47
C ALA A 31 11.07 -0.01 -3.89
N GLY A 32 11.40 1.28 -4.03
CA GLY A 32 11.58 1.95 -5.33
C GLY A 32 10.29 2.51 -5.94
N VAL A 33 9.23 2.67 -5.15
CA VAL A 33 7.99 3.34 -5.51
C VAL A 33 8.01 4.76 -4.94
N GLU A 34 8.24 5.74 -5.80
CA GLU A 34 8.33 7.14 -5.39
C GLU A 34 7.02 7.64 -4.75
N CYS A 35 7.14 8.32 -3.60
CA CYS A 35 6.05 9.06 -2.99
C CYS A 35 6.10 10.53 -3.42
N THR A 36 5.07 11.03 -4.10
CA THR A 36 4.97 12.43 -4.53
C THR A 36 4.45 13.32 -3.40
N SER A 37 3.47 12.85 -2.65
CA SER A 37 2.94 13.53 -1.47
C SER A 37 2.34 12.56 -0.49
N LEU A 38 2.22 13.01 0.76
CA LEU A 38 1.51 12.34 1.84
C LEU A 38 0.61 13.37 2.52
N THR A 39 -0.65 13.03 2.79
CA THR A 39 -1.54 13.87 3.59
C THR A 39 -2.29 13.06 4.64
N ILE A 40 -2.47 13.64 5.81
CA ILE A 40 -3.36 13.13 6.88
C ILE A 40 -4.65 13.95 7.00
N ASP A 41 -4.86 14.88 6.07
CA ASP A 41 -6.11 15.63 5.98
C ASP A 41 -7.16 14.74 5.30
N PRO A 42 -8.31 14.50 5.95
CA PRO A 42 -9.30 13.57 5.43
C PRO A 42 -9.98 14.10 4.18
N ASP A 43 -10.10 13.24 3.16
CA ASP A 43 -10.89 13.51 1.96
C ASP A 43 -12.27 12.86 2.11
N LYS A 44 -13.32 13.69 2.23
CA LYS A 44 -14.69 13.21 2.41
C LYS A 44 -15.35 12.75 1.12
N GLU A 45 -14.87 13.20 -0.03
CA GLU A 45 -15.40 12.79 -1.33
C GLU A 45 -14.85 11.42 -1.70
N GLU A 46 -13.57 11.18 -1.44
CA GLU A 46 -12.92 9.88 -1.66
C GLU A 46 -13.11 8.90 -0.50
N GLY A 47 -13.54 9.38 0.67
CA GLY A 47 -13.79 8.54 1.85
C GLY A 47 -12.53 8.10 2.58
N SER A 48 -11.43 8.86 2.44
CA SER A 48 -10.12 8.56 3.02
C SER A 48 -9.85 9.42 4.27
N PHE A 49 -9.11 8.88 5.25
CA PHE A 49 -8.64 9.62 6.41
C PHE A 49 -7.27 10.29 6.21
N GLY A 50 -6.58 9.89 5.14
CA GLY A 50 -5.26 10.28 4.69
C GLY A 50 -4.94 9.48 3.42
N HIS A 51 -3.95 9.92 2.65
CA HIS A 51 -3.46 9.14 1.51
C HIS A 51 -2.06 9.60 1.11
N ILE A 52 -1.38 8.73 0.36
CA ILE A 52 -0.19 9.10 -0.41
C ILE A 52 -0.53 9.18 -1.89
N THR A 53 0.26 9.97 -2.63
CA THR A 53 0.21 10.00 -4.10
C THR A 53 1.53 9.55 -4.68
N HIS A 54 1.46 8.94 -5.86
CA HIS A 54 2.60 8.50 -6.64
C HIS A 54 2.65 9.25 -7.98
N PRO A 55 3.80 9.25 -8.68
CA PRO A 55 3.85 9.72 -10.05
C PRO A 55 2.88 8.96 -10.96
N ASP A 56 2.40 9.62 -12.01
CA ASP A 56 1.57 8.99 -13.02
C ASP A 56 2.26 7.76 -13.62
N ILE A 57 1.54 6.65 -13.69
CA ILE A 57 2.02 5.42 -14.32
C ILE A 57 2.25 5.70 -15.81
N SER A 58 3.42 5.32 -16.32
CA SER A 58 3.78 5.55 -17.72
C SER A 58 4.57 4.38 -18.32
N GLY A 59 4.65 4.35 -19.66
CA GLY A 59 5.38 3.32 -20.40
C GLY A 59 4.82 1.92 -20.21
N ILE A 60 5.72 0.95 -20.02
CA ILE A 60 5.39 -0.48 -19.94
C ILE A 60 4.37 -0.81 -18.84
N PHE A 61 4.38 -0.03 -17.74
CA PHE A 61 3.45 -0.22 -16.63
C PHE A 61 2.04 0.21 -17.03
N TYR A 62 1.88 1.36 -17.69
CA TYR A 62 0.58 1.83 -18.17
C TYR A 62 0.01 0.86 -19.20
N GLU A 63 0.86 0.44 -20.15
CA GLU A 63 0.50 -0.53 -21.17
C GLU A 63 0.07 -1.88 -20.57
N GLN A 64 0.69 -2.32 -19.48
CA GLN A 64 0.21 -3.50 -18.78
C GLN A 64 -1.09 -3.25 -18.01
N MET A 65 -1.19 -2.15 -17.26
CA MET A 65 -2.33 -1.91 -16.38
C MET A 65 -3.64 -1.68 -17.14
N GLU A 66 -3.58 -0.98 -18.28
CA GLU A 66 -4.77 -0.57 -19.03
C GLU A 66 -5.14 -1.52 -20.16
N VAL A 67 -4.14 -2.08 -20.86
CA VAL A 67 -4.37 -2.88 -22.06
C VAL A 67 -3.77 -4.29 -22.00
N GLN A 68 -3.14 -4.66 -20.87
CA GLN A 68 -2.59 -6.00 -20.62
C GLN A 68 -1.70 -6.45 -21.78
N MET A 69 -0.76 -5.60 -22.18
CA MET A 69 0.04 -5.77 -23.39
C MET A 69 1.05 -6.93 -23.32
N TYR A 70 1.65 -7.15 -22.16
CA TYR A 70 2.79 -8.05 -21.97
C TYR A 70 2.38 -9.37 -21.31
N ARG A 71 3.18 -10.41 -21.51
CA ARG A 71 2.99 -11.75 -20.93
C ARG A 71 4.30 -12.31 -20.40
N HIS A 72 4.19 -13.35 -19.57
CA HIS A 72 5.35 -14.08 -19.09
C HIS A 72 6.24 -14.55 -20.25
N GLY A 73 7.50 -14.14 -20.25
CA GLY A 73 8.49 -14.46 -21.28
C GLY A 73 8.88 -13.27 -22.15
N ASP A 74 8.11 -12.17 -22.11
CA ASP A 74 8.52 -10.90 -22.70
C ASP A 74 9.65 -10.26 -21.88
N ASP A 75 10.52 -9.50 -22.54
CA ASP A 75 11.70 -8.88 -21.90
C ASP A 75 11.31 -7.84 -20.83
N GLU A 76 10.13 -7.22 -20.98
CA GLU A 76 9.55 -6.23 -20.06
C GLU A 76 8.91 -6.86 -18.81
N TRP A 77 8.56 -8.15 -18.87
CA TRP A 77 7.77 -8.82 -17.82
C TRP A 77 8.40 -8.76 -16.42
N PRO A 78 9.73 -8.98 -16.24
CA PRO A 78 10.34 -8.88 -14.92
C PRO A 78 10.19 -7.49 -14.30
N ALA A 79 10.36 -6.42 -15.08
CA ALA A 79 10.23 -5.05 -14.58
C ALA A 79 8.79 -4.74 -14.15
N ILE A 80 7.80 -5.20 -14.93
CA ILE A 80 6.37 -5.05 -14.62
C ILE A 80 6.04 -5.77 -13.30
N ARG A 81 6.47 -7.03 -13.15
CA ARG A 81 6.25 -7.81 -11.94
C ARG A 81 6.90 -7.14 -10.73
N ASP A 82 8.18 -6.78 -10.84
CA ASP A 82 8.93 -6.15 -9.75
C ASP A 82 8.28 -4.82 -9.32
N TRP A 83 7.71 -4.05 -10.26
CA TRP A 83 6.95 -2.85 -9.95
C TRP A 83 5.63 -3.16 -9.22
N VAL A 84 4.88 -4.18 -9.65
CA VAL A 84 3.64 -4.60 -8.96
C VAL A 84 3.95 -5.10 -7.54
N ASP A 85 5.03 -5.84 -7.35
CA ASP A 85 5.48 -6.31 -6.03
C ASP A 85 5.87 -5.12 -5.14
N ALA A 86 6.62 -4.17 -5.66
CA ALA A 86 7.02 -2.98 -4.92
C ALA A 86 5.80 -2.12 -4.54
N ASN A 87 4.82 -1.98 -5.44
CA ASN A 87 3.58 -1.24 -5.16
C ASN A 87 2.72 -1.97 -4.12
N THR A 88 2.66 -3.29 -4.19
CA THR A 88 1.99 -4.16 -3.19
C THR A 88 2.61 -3.97 -1.80
N LYS A 89 3.94 -4.00 -1.70
CA LYS A 89 4.67 -3.75 -0.44
C LYS A 89 4.38 -2.35 0.10
N SER A 90 4.39 -1.33 -0.75
CA SER A 90 4.02 0.04 -0.38
C SER A 90 2.61 0.09 0.23
N SER A 91 1.62 -0.55 -0.38
CA SER A 91 0.25 -0.61 0.16
C SER A 91 0.11 -1.42 1.45
N LEU A 92 0.98 -2.41 1.71
CA LEU A 92 1.00 -3.10 3.00
C LEU A 92 1.69 -2.27 4.11
N GLY A 93 2.58 -1.36 3.73
CA GLY A 93 3.35 -0.55 4.67
C GLY A 93 2.50 0.20 5.68
N GLY A 94 1.37 0.79 5.26
CA GLY A 94 0.49 1.54 6.14
C GLY A 94 -0.23 0.68 7.17
N PRO A 95 -1.01 -0.34 6.76
CA PRO A 95 -1.67 -1.27 7.68
C PRO A 95 -0.72 -1.96 8.67
N LEU A 96 0.50 -2.32 8.25
CA LEU A 96 1.49 -2.93 9.14
C LEU A 96 2.13 -1.92 10.09
N ALA A 97 2.41 -0.69 9.65
CA ALA A 97 2.85 0.39 10.54
C ALA A 97 1.78 0.72 11.59
N GLU A 98 0.50 0.75 11.20
CA GLU A 98 -0.63 0.88 12.11
C GLU A 98 -0.69 -0.29 13.10
N GLN A 99 -0.61 -1.54 12.62
CA GLN A 99 -0.61 -2.73 13.47
C GLN A 99 0.51 -2.68 14.52
N ARG A 100 1.70 -2.19 14.15
CA ARG A 100 2.85 -2.08 15.07
C ARG A 100 2.59 -1.15 16.25
N ILE A 101 1.83 -0.07 16.06
CA ILE A 101 1.53 0.90 17.13
C ILE A 101 0.24 0.59 17.90
N THR A 102 -0.74 -0.07 17.27
CA THR A 102 -2.03 -0.41 17.90
C THR A 102 -2.03 -1.81 18.51
N GLY A 103 -1.13 -2.68 18.06
CA GLY A 103 -1.05 -4.10 18.43
C GLY A 103 -2.08 -4.98 17.72
N ALA A 104 -2.88 -4.44 16.79
CA ALA A 104 -3.91 -5.19 16.07
C ALA A 104 -4.03 -4.69 14.63
N PHE A 105 -4.17 -5.63 13.69
CA PHE A 105 -4.42 -5.27 12.30
C PHE A 105 -5.85 -4.79 12.10
N ASN A 106 -5.98 -3.62 11.46
CA ASN A 106 -7.26 -3.00 11.17
C ASN A 106 -7.71 -3.35 9.75
N TRP A 107 -8.50 -4.42 9.64
CA TRP A 107 -9.00 -4.92 8.35
C TRP A 107 -9.84 -3.91 7.60
N ASP A 108 -10.71 -3.19 8.31
CA ASP A 108 -11.61 -2.20 7.69
C ASP A 108 -10.81 -0.99 7.18
N GLY A 109 -9.78 -0.57 7.92
CA GLY A 109 -8.91 0.54 7.54
C GLY A 109 -8.05 0.25 6.31
N ALA A 110 -7.61 -1.00 6.14
CA ALA A 110 -6.74 -1.42 5.05
C ALA A 110 -7.50 -1.79 3.75
N ALA A 111 -8.84 -1.82 3.79
CA ALA A 111 -9.63 -2.38 2.70
C ALA A 111 -9.38 -1.67 1.35
N ALA A 112 -9.30 -0.33 1.36
CA ALA A 112 -9.04 0.47 0.16
C ALA A 112 -7.62 0.26 -0.39
N ASP A 113 -6.62 0.10 0.49
CA ASP A 113 -5.23 -0.15 0.07
C ASP A 113 -5.12 -1.48 -0.66
N ILE A 114 -5.86 -2.48 -0.18
CA ILE A 114 -5.82 -3.82 -0.76
C ILE A 114 -6.66 -3.89 -2.04
N GLU A 115 -7.80 -3.20 -2.09
CA GLU A 115 -8.58 -3.07 -3.32
C GLU A 115 -7.73 -2.46 -4.45
N ASN A 116 -6.98 -1.40 -4.15
CA ASN A 116 -6.09 -0.72 -5.10
C ASN A 116 -5.03 -1.65 -5.72
N ILE A 117 -4.42 -2.52 -4.92
CA ILE A 117 -3.38 -3.43 -5.43
C ILE A 117 -3.94 -4.69 -6.08
N SER A 118 -5.17 -5.09 -5.74
CA SER A 118 -5.75 -6.33 -6.24
C SER A 118 -5.90 -6.36 -7.76
N GLN A 119 -6.29 -5.23 -8.37
CA GLN A 119 -6.36 -5.11 -9.83
C GLN A 119 -4.98 -5.20 -10.50
N LYS A 120 -3.94 -4.66 -9.85
CA LYS A 120 -2.55 -4.69 -10.35
C LYS A 120 -1.98 -6.10 -10.27
N LEU A 121 -2.25 -6.79 -9.16
CA LEU A 121 -1.89 -8.19 -8.95
C LEU A 121 -2.54 -9.08 -10.00
N LEU A 122 -3.83 -8.89 -10.32
CA LEU A 122 -4.51 -9.67 -11.35
C LEU A 122 -3.85 -9.53 -12.73
N ASN A 123 -3.35 -8.34 -13.08
CA ASN A 123 -2.68 -8.08 -14.35
C ASN A 123 -1.34 -8.81 -14.50
N VAL A 124 -0.77 -9.36 -13.43
CA VAL A 124 0.50 -10.10 -13.44
C VAL A 124 0.28 -11.57 -13.07
N TYR A 125 -0.42 -11.81 -11.97
CA TYR A 125 -0.61 -13.11 -11.33
C TYR A 125 -1.89 -13.83 -11.76
N GLY A 126 -2.75 -13.16 -12.54
CA GLY A 126 -4.04 -13.70 -12.99
C GLY A 126 -4.03 -14.58 -14.23
N TYR A 127 -2.90 -14.67 -14.94
CA TYR A 127 -2.78 -15.44 -16.17
C TYR A 127 -1.98 -16.72 -15.96
N GLU A 128 -2.45 -17.82 -16.54
CA GLU A 128 -1.73 -19.09 -16.52
C GLU A 128 -0.27 -18.91 -16.98
N GLY A 129 0.65 -19.31 -16.12
CA GLY A 129 2.09 -19.13 -16.32
C GLY A 129 2.88 -19.42 -15.04
N PRO A 130 4.22 -19.30 -15.07
CA PRO A 130 5.07 -19.55 -13.91
C PRO A 130 4.80 -18.66 -12.70
N ASP A 131 4.32 -17.43 -12.93
CA ASP A 131 3.96 -16.51 -11.86
C ASP A 131 2.51 -16.70 -11.37
N TYR A 132 1.66 -17.46 -12.08
CA TYR A 132 0.25 -17.60 -11.74
C TYR A 132 0.03 -18.03 -10.29
N ASP A 133 -0.83 -17.30 -9.58
CA ASP A 133 -1.28 -17.65 -8.24
C ASP A 133 -2.80 -17.47 -8.14
N GLU A 134 -3.53 -18.57 -8.14
CA GLU A 134 -5.00 -18.58 -8.03
C GLU A 134 -5.48 -17.83 -6.77
N ALA A 135 -4.69 -17.81 -5.69
CA ALA A 135 -5.05 -17.11 -4.46
C ALA A 135 -4.83 -15.59 -4.55
N LEU A 136 -4.19 -15.08 -5.62
CA LEU A 136 -4.10 -13.67 -5.97
C LEU A 136 -5.15 -13.25 -7.02
N CYS A 137 -6.15 -14.10 -7.29
CA CYS A 137 -7.28 -13.80 -8.16
C CYS A 137 -8.59 -13.62 -7.36
N PRO A 138 -9.51 -12.75 -7.80
CA PRO A 138 -10.81 -12.61 -7.13
C PRO A 138 -11.64 -13.88 -7.27
N VAL A 139 -12.39 -14.21 -6.22
CA VAL A 139 -13.40 -15.27 -6.29
C VAL A 139 -14.73 -14.66 -6.72
N MET A 140 -15.34 -15.20 -7.77
CA MET A 140 -16.68 -14.78 -8.20
C MET A 140 -17.74 -15.40 -7.28
N LEU A 141 -18.33 -14.59 -6.40
CA LEU A 141 -19.47 -14.97 -5.57
C LEU A 141 -20.77 -14.67 -6.30
N ARG A 142 -21.61 -15.68 -6.47
CA ARG A 142 -22.95 -15.50 -7.05
C ARG A 142 -23.94 -15.08 -5.98
N ASP A 143 -24.45 -13.85 -6.03
CA ASP A 143 -25.57 -13.44 -5.19
C ASP A 143 -26.86 -14.16 -5.68
N PRO A 144 -27.43 -15.09 -4.88
CA PRO A 144 -28.62 -15.84 -5.29
C PRO A 144 -29.90 -14.99 -5.36
N GLN A 145 -29.92 -13.80 -4.76
CA GLN A 145 -31.07 -12.89 -4.64
C GLN A 145 -31.01 -11.76 -5.68
N MET A 146 -29.81 -11.26 -6.00
CA MET A 146 -29.61 -10.17 -6.96
C MET A 146 -29.16 -10.63 -8.34
N GLY A 147 -28.65 -11.86 -8.48
CA GLY A 147 -28.20 -12.41 -9.77
C GLY A 147 -26.93 -11.73 -10.32
N VAL A 148 -26.22 -10.98 -9.47
CA VAL A 148 -24.95 -10.33 -9.77
C VAL A 148 -23.82 -11.23 -9.26
N GLU A 149 -22.74 -11.33 -10.03
CA GLU A 149 -21.49 -11.92 -9.53
C GLU A 149 -20.71 -10.80 -8.84
N GLU A 150 -20.45 -10.95 -7.55
CA GLU A 150 -19.62 -10.04 -6.76
C GLU A 150 -18.21 -10.63 -6.65
N GLU A 151 -17.19 -9.80 -6.84
CA GLU A 151 -15.80 -10.20 -6.65
C GLU A 151 -15.46 -10.16 -5.16
N ASP A 152 -15.10 -11.31 -4.60
CA ASP A 152 -14.56 -11.43 -3.25
C ASP A 152 -13.04 -11.37 -3.29
N TRP A 153 -12.52 -10.26 -2.77
CA TRP A 153 -11.11 -9.94 -2.70
C TRP A 153 -10.46 -10.42 -1.38
N SER A 154 -11.23 -10.99 -0.44
CA SER A 154 -10.73 -11.36 0.90
C SER A 154 -9.60 -12.40 0.86
N GLN A 155 -9.65 -13.34 -0.08
CA GLN A 155 -8.59 -14.33 -0.28
C GLN A 155 -7.27 -13.67 -0.70
N ILE A 156 -7.34 -12.64 -1.54
CA ILE A 156 -6.17 -11.90 -2.02
C ILE A 156 -5.48 -11.24 -0.84
N ILE A 157 -6.23 -10.68 0.11
CA ILE A 157 -5.64 -10.06 1.31
C ILE A 157 -4.79 -11.08 2.08
N HIS A 158 -5.34 -12.26 2.34
CA HIS A 158 -4.61 -13.30 3.08
C HIS A 158 -3.35 -13.73 2.31
N ARG A 159 -3.47 -13.90 1.00
CA ARG A 159 -2.36 -14.35 0.18
C ARG A 159 -1.24 -13.30 0.04
N VAL A 160 -1.61 -12.04 -0.16
CA VAL A 160 -0.67 -10.91 -0.21
C VAL A 160 0.15 -10.83 1.08
N ARG A 161 -0.51 -11.00 2.22
CA ARG A 161 0.16 -10.99 3.52
C ARG A 161 1.10 -12.18 3.72
N GLU A 162 0.67 -13.38 3.32
CA GLU A 162 1.55 -14.57 3.37
C GLU A 162 2.83 -14.39 2.54
N LEU A 163 2.75 -13.66 1.43
CA LEU A 163 3.87 -13.47 0.51
C LEU A 163 4.79 -12.32 0.92
N TRP A 164 4.24 -11.23 1.46
CA TRP A 164 4.99 -9.98 1.59
C TRP A 164 5.00 -9.35 2.99
N ASP A 165 4.23 -9.84 3.99
CA ASP A 165 4.27 -9.27 5.35
C ASP A 165 5.69 -9.32 5.94
N ASP A 166 6.38 -10.45 5.84
CA ASP A 166 7.73 -10.62 6.42
C ASP A 166 8.76 -9.64 5.83
N GLU A 167 8.68 -9.39 4.51
CA GLU A 167 9.56 -8.43 3.85
C GLU A 167 9.23 -6.98 4.24
N VAL A 168 7.94 -6.63 4.30
CA VAL A 168 7.50 -5.29 4.69
C VAL A 168 7.81 -5.02 6.16
N GLU A 169 7.61 -5.98 7.05
CA GLU A 169 7.99 -5.89 8.46
C GLU A 169 9.50 -5.74 8.64
N ALA A 170 10.32 -6.39 7.79
CA ALA A 170 11.77 -6.18 7.79
C ALA A 170 12.13 -4.74 7.41
N ILE A 171 11.53 -4.20 6.34
CA ILE A 171 11.69 -2.80 5.92
C ILE A 171 11.27 -1.84 7.04
N LEU A 172 10.08 -2.06 7.62
CA LEU A 172 9.57 -1.24 8.73
C LEU A 172 10.44 -1.36 9.97
N THR A 173 11.06 -2.52 10.22
CA THR A 173 11.99 -2.71 11.34
C THR A 173 13.27 -1.90 11.13
N GLU A 174 13.85 -1.98 9.93
CA GLU A 174 15.09 -1.28 9.59
C GLU A 174 14.90 0.24 9.52
N HIS A 175 13.75 0.71 9.04
CA HIS A 175 13.50 2.12 8.77
C HIS A 175 12.46 2.76 9.71
N TRP A 176 12.20 2.18 10.88
CA TRP A 176 11.17 2.67 11.79
C TRP A 176 11.38 4.13 12.20
N ASP A 177 12.62 4.54 12.46
CA ASP A 177 12.94 5.93 12.82
C ASP A 177 12.54 6.91 11.71
N TRP A 178 12.63 6.50 10.44
CA TRP A 178 12.16 7.30 9.32
C TRP A 178 10.63 7.42 9.31
N VAL A 179 9.92 6.31 9.55
CA VAL A 179 8.45 6.29 9.67
C VAL A 179 8.00 7.23 10.79
N GLU A 180 8.63 7.17 11.97
CA GLU A 180 8.32 8.04 13.10
C GLU A 180 8.53 9.52 12.76
N LEU A 181 9.66 9.86 12.13
CA LEU A 181 9.95 11.24 11.72
C LEU A 181 8.93 11.76 10.69
N VAL A 182 8.58 10.95 9.68
CA VAL A 182 7.58 11.32 8.66
C VAL A 182 6.21 11.51 9.31
N ALA A 183 5.77 10.59 10.18
CA ALA A 183 4.50 10.69 10.90
C ALA A 183 4.45 11.94 11.79
N GLU A 184 5.54 12.26 12.50
CA GLU A 184 5.62 13.48 13.31
C GLU A 184 5.58 14.76 12.48
N LEU A 185 6.23 14.77 11.31
CA LEU A 185 6.19 15.90 10.39
C LEU A 185 4.78 16.08 9.83
N ALA A 186 4.11 14.99 9.46
CA ALA A 186 2.72 15.01 8.99
C ALA A 186 1.78 15.54 10.08
N LEU A 187 1.93 15.11 11.33
CA LEU A 187 1.15 15.64 12.46
C LEU A 187 1.33 17.13 12.70
N LYS A 188 2.47 17.71 12.31
CA LYS A 188 2.75 19.15 12.43
C LYS A 188 2.25 19.96 11.24
N GLN A 189 2.21 19.36 10.04
CA GLN A 189 2.03 20.09 8.77
C GLN A 189 0.76 19.69 8.00
N GLY A 190 0.12 18.57 8.33
CA GLY A 190 -1.00 17.98 7.59
C GLY A 190 -0.54 17.26 6.32
N THR A 191 0.06 18.00 5.39
CA THR A 191 0.56 17.47 4.11
C THR A 191 2.09 17.62 4.01
N LEU A 192 2.74 16.60 3.45
CA LEU A 192 4.16 16.57 3.12
C LEU A 192 4.36 16.29 1.62
N THR A 193 5.42 16.87 1.05
CA THR A 193 5.90 16.50 -0.29
C THR A 193 6.87 15.30 -0.22
N GLY A 194 7.05 14.62 -1.34
CA GLY A 194 8.07 13.57 -1.50
C GLY A 194 9.47 14.00 -1.09
N ASP A 195 9.86 15.22 -1.44
CA ASP A 195 11.16 15.78 -1.03
C ASP A 195 11.26 15.96 0.49
N GLN A 196 10.18 16.36 1.17
CA GLN A 196 10.19 16.46 2.63
C GLN A 196 10.30 15.08 3.29
N ILE A 197 9.64 14.06 2.72
CA ILE A 197 9.72 12.67 3.17
C ILE A 197 11.14 12.15 3.03
N ARG A 198 11.75 12.28 1.84
CA ARG A 198 13.13 11.86 1.57
C ARG A 198 14.16 12.61 2.41
N ALA A 199 13.96 13.92 2.62
CA ALA A 199 14.84 14.72 3.47
C ALA A 199 14.77 14.33 4.96
N ALA A 200 13.67 13.68 5.38
CA ALA A 200 13.53 13.17 6.74
C ALA A 200 14.22 11.81 6.96
N ARG A 201 14.74 11.17 5.90
CA ARG A 201 15.46 9.90 6.01
C ARG A 201 16.67 10.07 6.93
N PRO A 202 16.77 9.30 8.03
CA PRO A 202 17.95 9.33 8.88
C PRO A 202 19.21 9.04 8.06
N SER A 203 20.27 9.82 8.27
CA SER A 203 21.58 9.50 7.71
C SER A 203 22.08 8.18 8.27
N GLU A 204 22.71 7.34 7.45
CA GLU A 204 23.35 6.09 7.89
C GLU A 204 24.54 6.31 8.87
N ASP A 205 24.88 7.57 9.15
CA ASP A 205 25.99 7.95 10.03
C ASP A 205 25.61 7.80 11.53
N PHE A 206 25.56 6.56 12.01
CA PHE A 206 25.77 6.23 13.43
C PHE A 206 26.77 5.07 13.61
N ASP A 207 28.04 5.46 13.61
CA ASP A 207 29.11 5.10 14.57
C ASP A 207 29.76 3.70 14.55
N THR A 208 31.02 3.62 14.07
CA THR A 208 32.03 2.69 14.59
C THR A 208 33.40 3.35 14.81
N ASP A 209 33.46 4.59 15.30
CA ASP A 209 34.77 5.23 15.54
C ASP A 209 34.86 5.95 16.89
N PHE A 210 34.34 5.35 17.96
CA PHE A 210 34.65 5.79 19.33
C PHE A 210 34.75 4.66 20.35
N PHE A 211 35.73 3.75 20.22
CA PHE A 211 36.38 3.11 21.39
C PHE A 211 37.82 2.64 21.05
N TYR A 212 38.82 3.50 21.30
CA TYR A 212 40.19 3.10 21.66
C TYR A 212 40.67 3.96 22.84
#